data_AF-A0A7W8IR53-F1
#
_entry.id   AF-A0A7W8IR53-F1
#
_cell.length_a   1.000
_cell.length_b   1.000
_cell.length_c   1.000
_cell.angle_alpha   90.00
_cell.angle_beta   90.00
_cell.angle_gamma   90.00
#
_symmetry.space_group_name_H-M   'P 1'
#
loop_
_entity.id
_entity.type
_entity.pdbx_description
1 polymer ?
#
loop_
_entity_poly.entity_id
_entity_poly.type
_entity_poly.pdbx_seq_one_letter_code
_entity_poly.pdbx_strand_id
1 'polypeptide(L)'
;MNRGYAGFYRGFYLRSSYEYAYAKYLDYHLIQWGYEDQVFDLGYRLYKPDFFIYDDNGNVCRIVEVKSRNKREIEKALNDLTEIHRKYGIECELVSYEKLRVIYKQLPFTLTSTIEEWINSNETTISKVASGSLNGHYSMKHREDTKKKIGEHTRKLWETDSYAKQRMLEELRKSGLSQKGKIKIPRGKKDLQELRWLLHCNKNCIKKIL
;
A
#
# COMPACT_ATOMS: atom_id res chain seq x y z
N MET A 1 17.40 2.52 -10.21
CA MET A 1 15.97 2.71 -9.85
C MET A 1 15.62 1.68 -8.78
N ASN A 2 15.42 2.09 -7.52
CA ASN A 2 14.90 1.17 -6.49
C ASN A 2 13.45 0.87 -6.81
N ARG A 3 13.18 -0.32 -7.35
CA ARG A 3 11.82 -0.86 -7.40
C ARG A 3 11.34 -0.99 -5.96
N GLY A 4 10.18 -0.41 -5.64
CA GLY A 4 9.64 -0.51 -4.28
C GLY A 4 9.10 -1.92 -4.05
N TYR A 5 9.64 -2.63 -3.05
CA TYR A 5 9.20 -3.97 -2.65
C TYR A 5 8.10 -3.87 -1.61
N ALA A 6 7.04 -4.64 -1.80
CA ALA A 6 5.93 -4.81 -0.86
C ALA A 6 5.76 -6.30 -0.54
N GLY A 7 5.22 -6.64 0.62
CA GLY A 7 5.19 -8.04 1.06
C GLY A 7 4.57 -8.23 2.44
N PHE A 8 4.47 -9.49 2.86
CA PHE A 8 3.96 -9.81 4.19
C PHE A 8 5.07 -9.87 5.24
N TYR A 9 4.83 -9.21 6.37
CA TYR A 9 5.64 -9.31 7.58
C TYR A 9 4.72 -9.53 8.77
N ARG A 10 4.85 -10.69 9.44
CA ARG A 10 4.01 -11.07 10.60
C ARG A 10 2.49 -10.90 10.35
N GLY A 11 2.04 -11.19 9.13
CA GLY A 11 0.63 -11.05 8.73
C GLY A 11 0.22 -9.65 8.25
N PHE A 12 1.06 -8.63 8.41
CA PHE A 12 0.83 -7.28 7.87
C PHE A 12 1.40 -7.14 6.46
N TYR A 13 0.67 -6.50 5.56
CA TYR A 13 1.12 -6.26 4.18
C TYR A 13 1.80 -4.89 4.05
N LEU A 14 3.12 -4.89 4.25
CA LEU A 14 3.96 -3.69 4.17
C LEU A 14 4.20 -3.30 2.70
N ARG A 15 4.16 -2.00 2.41
CA ARG A 15 4.22 -1.44 1.06
C ARG A 15 5.59 -0.91 0.65
N SER A 16 6.52 -0.85 1.58
CA SER A 16 7.90 -0.48 1.31
C SER A 16 8.91 -1.23 2.17
N SER A 17 10.14 -1.34 1.67
CA SER A 17 11.27 -1.85 2.45
C SER A 17 11.63 -0.96 3.64
N TYR A 18 11.23 0.31 3.63
CA TYR A 18 11.44 1.24 4.76
C TYR A 18 10.41 1.01 5.86
N GLU A 19 9.15 0.70 5.51
CA GLU A 19 8.17 0.23 6.48
C GLU A 19 8.62 -1.08 7.11
N TYR A 20 9.13 -2.04 6.31
CA TYR A 20 9.71 -3.26 6.86
C TYR A 20 10.87 -3.00 7.83
N ALA A 21 11.80 -2.13 7.45
CA ALA A 21 12.91 -1.75 8.33
C ALA A 21 12.38 -1.15 9.65
N TYR A 22 11.38 -0.26 9.58
CA TYR A 22 10.81 0.32 10.79
C TYR A 22 10.06 -0.71 11.65
N ALA A 23 9.26 -1.59 11.05
CA ALA A 23 8.60 -2.69 11.75
C ALA A 23 9.60 -3.60 12.47
N LYS A 24 10.71 -3.97 11.81
CA LYS A 24 11.78 -4.77 12.42
C LYS A 24 12.46 -4.05 13.58
N TYR A 25 12.63 -2.73 13.49
CA TYR A 25 13.13 -1.91 14.59
C TYR A 25 12.18 -1.94 15.80
N LEU A 26 10.88 -1.75 15.57
CA LEU A 26 9.86 -1.80 16.63
C LEU A 26 9.86 -3.17 17.32
N ASP A 27 9.90 -4.26 16.54
CA ASP A 27 9.97 -5.62 17.05
C ASP A 27 11.24 -5.89 17.87
N TYR A 28 12.40 -5.39 17.44
CA TYR A 28 13.65 -5.55 18.17
C TYR A 28 13.61 -4.90 19.56
N HIS A 29 12.93 -3.77 19.67
CA HIS A 29 12.73 -3.06 20.94
C HIS A 29 11.48 -3.51 21.72
N LEU A 30 10.77 -4.54 21.24
CA LEU A 30 9.52 -5.04 21.84
C LEU A 30 8.44 -3.95 21.98
N ILE A 31 8.43 -2.97 21.07
CA ILE A 31 7.43 -1.91 21.04
C ILE A 31 6.15 -2.48 20.44
N GLN A 32 5.00 -2.30 21.09
CA GLN A 32 3.72 -2.73 20.54
C GLN A 32 3.29 -1.79 19.41
N TRP A 33 2.99 -2.36 18.24
CA TRP A 33 2.57 -1.60 17.08
C TRP A 33 1.48 -2.31 16.28
N GLY A 34 0.73 -1.50 15.53
CA GLY A 34 -0.18 -1.94 14.49
C GLY A 34 0.04 -1.14 13.22
N TYR A 35 -0.61 -1.56 12.14
CA TYR A 35 -0.26 -1.11 10.79
C TYR A 35 -1.52 -0.76 10.02
N GLU A 36 -1.60 0.52 9.65
CA GLU A 36 -2.74 1.10 8.96
C GLU A 36 -4.10 0.82 9.61
N ASP A 37 -4.13 0.75 10.94
CA ASP A 37 -5.31 0.35 11.72
C ASP A 37 -6.48 1.33 11.58
N GLN A 38 -6.19 2.62 11.37
CA GLN A 38 -7.19 3.67 11.34
C GLN A 38 -7.00 4.66 10.20
N VAL A 39 -8.12 5.24 9.76
CA VAL A 39 -8.17 6.31 8.75
C VAL A 39 -8.70 7.58 9.39
N PHE A 40 -7.95 8.67 9.24
CA PHE A 40 -8.30 9.99 9.76
C PHE A 40 -8.90 10.87 8.68
N ASP A 41 -9.93 11.63 9.07
CA ASP A 41 -10.49 12.69 8.23
C ASP A 41 -9.77 14.01 8.52
N LEU A 42 -8.99 14.51 7.55
CA LEU A 42 -8.25 15.77 7.65
C LEU A 42 -9.07 16.98 7.16
N GLY A 43 -10.32 16.80 6.77
CA GLY A 43 -11.20 17.84 6.25
C GLY A 43 -11.05 18.07 4.75
N TYR A 44 -9.83 17.93 4.19
CA TYR A 44 -9.58 18.00 2.75
C TYR A 44 -9.29 16.64 2.10
N ARG A 45 -8.89 15.65 2.89
CA ARG A 45 -8.70 14.26 2.45
C ARG A 45 -8.82 13.28 3.60
N LEU A 46 -9.07 12.02 3.26
CA LEU A 46 -8.86 10.89 4.17
C LEU A 46 -7.38 10.53 4.15
N TYR A 47 -6.82 10.26 5.33
CA TYR A 47 -5.41 9.96 5.51
C TYR A 47 -5.26 8.70 6.36
N LYS A 48 -4.42 7.77 5.91
CA LYS A 48 -4.17 6.50 6.59
C LYS A 48 -2.68 6.42 6.89
N PRO A 49 -2.27 6.64 8.14
CA PRO A 49 -0.87 6.56 8.55
C PRO A 49 -0.34 5.13 8.45
N ASP A 50 0.98 5.00 8.36
CA ASP A 50 1.64 3.70 8.25
C ASP A 50 1.55 2.89 9.57
N PHE A 51 1.97 3.45 10.71
CA PHE A 51 2.07 2.73 11.99
C PHE A 51 1.35 3.43 13.14
N PHE A 52 0.87 2.60 14.08
CA PHE A 52 0.24 3.01 15.34
C PHE A 52 1.01 2.37 16.49
N ILE A 53 1.51 3.16 17.42
CA ILE A 53 2.25 2.70 18.60
C ILE A 53 1.32 2.72 19.81
N TYR A 54 1.27 1.61 20.52
CA TYR A 54 0.36 1.39 21.64
C TYR A 54 1.08 1.45 23.00
N ASP A 55 0.40 1.96 24.03
CA ASP A 55 0.82 1.73 25.42
C ASP A 55 0.43 0.31 25.89
N ASP A 56 0.87 -0.02 27.10
CA ASP A 56 0.53 -1.27 27.79
C ASP A 56 -0.98 -1.45 28.03
N ASN A 57 -1.77 -0.39 27.92
CA ASN A 57 -3.24 -0.43 28.04
C ASN A 57 -3.94 -0.61 26.67
N GLY A 58 -3.19 -0.67 25.56
CA GLY A 58 -3.72 -0.78 24.21
C GLY A 58 -4.24 0.53 23.61
N ASN A 59 -3.94 1.69 24.21
CA ASN A 59 -4.29 2.99 23.65
C ASN A 59 -3.22 3.47 22.66
N VAL A 60 -3.62 4.15 21.59
CA VAL A 60 -2.69 4.76 20.63
C VAL A 60 -1.96 5.91 21.30
N CYS A 61 -0.66 5.74 21.55
CA CYS A 61 0.20 6.80 22.06
C CYS A 61 0.76 7.68 20.96
N ARG A 62 1.12 7.07 19.83
CA ARG A 62 1.81 7.76 18.74
C ARG A 62 1.46 7.17 17.39
N ILE A 63 1.29 8.04 16.41
CA ILE A 63 1.16 7.68 15.00
C ILE A 63 2.50 7.93 14.32
N VAL A 64 2.93 7.00 13.46
CA VAL A 64 4.19 7.13 12.72
C VAL A 64 3.95 6.99 11.22
N GLU A 65 4.51 7.94 10.45
CA GLU A 65 4.54 7.88 8.99
C GLU A 65 5.97 7.65 8.50
N VAL A 66 6.17 6.66 7.64
CA VAL A 66 7.46 6.34 7.04
C VAL A 66 7.56 6.96 5.64
N LYS A 67 8.65 7.69 5.39
CA LYS A 67 8.90 8.32 4.08
C LYS A 67 10.33 8.15 3.58
N SER A 68 10.44 8.10 2.25
CA SER A 68 11.72 8.14 1.54
C SER A 68 12.36 9.53 1.63
N ARG A 69 13.46 9.76 0.92
CA ARG A 69 14.18 11.06 0.88
C ARG A 69 13.47 12.17 0.09
N ASN A 70 12.29 11.92 -0.48
CA ASN A 70 11.60 12.92 -1.29
C ASN A 70 11.05 14.05 -0.39
N LYS A 71 11.67 15.23 -0.49
CA LYS A 71 11.33 16.42 0.32
C LYS A 71 9.85 16.82 0.23
N ARG A 72 9.27 16.82 -0.98
CA ARG A 72 7.86 17.21 -1.19
C ARG A 72 6.90 16.26 -0.49
N GLU A 73 7.18 14.95 -0.57
CA GLU A 73 6.35 13.94 0.10
C GLU A 73 6.52 13.98 1.62
N ILE A 74 7.72 14.29 2.11
CA ILE A 74 7.99 14.52 3.54
C ILE A 74 7.21 15.75 4.04
N GLU A 75 7.32 16.89 3.37
CA GLU A 75 6.61 18.13 3.76
C GLU A 75 5.10 17.93 3.77
N LYS A 76 4.57 17.25 2.75
CA LYS A 76 3.15 16.90 2.69
C LYS A 76 2.73 16.05 3.88
N ALA A 77 3.45 14.96 4.15
CA ALA A 77 3.18 14.09 5.29
C ALA A 77 3.26 14.83 6.63
N LEU A 78 4.24 15.72 6.81
CA LEU A 78 4.33 16.56 8.01
C LEU A 78 3.09 17.45 8.21
N ASN A 79 2.56 18.03 7.14
CA ASN A 79 1.33 18.82 7.21
C ASN A 79 0.13 17.95 7.61
N ASP A 80 -0.01 16.75 7.05
CA ASP A 80 -1.09 15.83 7.42
C ASP A 80 -0.99 15.38 8.87
N LEU A 81 0.22 15.01 9.32
CA LEU A 81 0.48 14.64 10.72
C LEU A 81 0.20 15.79 11.68
N THR A 82 0.56 17.02 11.31
CA THR A 82 0.24 18.23 12.10
C THR A 82 -1.27 18.41 12.23
N GLU A 83 -2.02 18.19 11.15
CA GLU A 83 -3.48 18.25 11.19
C GLU A 83 -4.10 17.13 12.03
N ILE A 84 -3.51 15.92 12.03
CA ILE A 84 -3.94 14.84 12.93
C ILE A 84 -3.73 15.25 14.38
N HIS A 85 -2.53 15.69 14.73
CA HIS A 85 -2.21 16.14 16.08
C HIS A 85 -3.16 17.25 16.53
N ARG A 86 -3.37 18.26 15.68
CA ARG A 86 -4.27 19.39 15.96
C ARG A 86 -5.73 18.98 16.17
N LYS A 87 -6.24 18.02 15.40
CA LYS A 87 -7.66 17.62 15.43
C LYS A 87 -7.98 16.55 16.47
N TYR A 88 -7.06 15.62 16.68
CA TYR A 88 -7.30 14.42 17.48
C TYR A 88 -6.45 14.38 18.75
N GLY A 89 -5.49 15.30 18.92
CA GLY A 89 -4.62 15.34 20.10
C GLY A 89 -3.64 14.17 20.20
N ILE A 90 -3.36 13.49 19.08
CA ILE A 90 -2.48 12.31 19.04
C ILE A 90 -1.06 12.75 18.65
N GLU A 91 -0.06 12.26 19.37
CA GLU A 91 1.34 12.49 19.02
C GLU A 91 1.69 11.84 17.68
N CYS A 92 2.41 12.58 16.83
CA CYS A 92 2.71 12.15 15.48
C CYS A 92 4.21 12.26 15.18
N GLU A 93 4.77 11.28 14.48
CA GLU A 93 6.18 11.23 14.15
C GLU A 93 6.39 10.87 12.68
N LEU A 94 7.28 11.60 12.01
CA LEU A 94 7.75 11.23 10.67
C LEU A 94 9.11 10.52 10.77
N VAL A 95 9.17 9.32 10.19
CA VAL A 95 10.39 8.52 10.06
C VAL A 95 10.87 8.57 8.61
N SER A 96 11.81 9.47 8.34
CA SER A 96 12.47 9.54 7.05
C SER A 96 13.57 8.47 6.93
N TYR A 97 14.03 8.22 5.71
CA TYR A 97 15.20 7.37 5.48
C TYR A 97 16.45 7.80 6.27
N GLU A 98 16.71 9.11 6.42
CA GLU A 98 17.86 9.57 7.21
C GLU A 98 17.65 9.29 8.70
N LYS A 99 16.42 9.37 9.20
CA LYS A 99 16.08 8.96 10.57
C LYS A 99 16.25 7.44 10.76
N LEU A 100 15.83 6.63 9.80
CA LEU A 100 16.11 5.18 9.79
C LEU A 100 17.61 4.91 9.87
N ARG A 101 18.43 5.63 9.10
CA ARG A 101 19.90 5.46 9.19
C ARG A 101 20.45 5.77 10.57
N VAL A 102 19.88 6.74 11.27
CA VAL A 102 20.33 7.11 12.63
C VAL A 102 19.93 6.04 13.63
N ILE A 103 18.67 5.60 13.65
CA ILE A 103 18.20 4.59 14.63
C ILE A 103 18.94 3.25 14.45
N TYR A 104 19.26 2.87 13.21
CA TYR A 104 19.99 1.63 12.91
C TYR A 104 21.45 1.64 13.36
N LYS A 105 22.03 2.79 13.72
CA LYS A 105 23.40 2.82 14.29
C LYS A 105 23.48 2.15 15.66
N GLN A 106 22.34 2.05 16.36
CA GLN A 106 22.26 1.47 17.70
C GLN A 106 21.88 -0.01 17.69
N LEU A 107 21.63 -0.58 16.50
CA LEU A 107 21.17 -1.95 16.33
C LEU A 107 22.34 -2.89 16.01
N PRO A 108 22.23 -4.19 16.36
CA PRO A 108 23.24 -5.19 16.03
C PRO A 108 23.24 -5.59 14.54
N PHE A 109 22.38 -4.98 13.72
CA PHE A 109 22.26 -5.21 12.29
C PHE A 109 22.09 -3.90 11.54
N THR A 110 22.46 -3.89 10.26
CA THR A 110 22.47 -2.66 9.46
C THR A 110 21.15 -2.48 8.70
N LEU A 111 20.82 -1.22 8.38
CA LEU A 111 19.68 -0.89 7.53
C LEU A 111 19.79 -1.56 6.16
N THR A 112 20.99 -1.60 5.59
CA THR A 112 21.26 -2.26 4.31
C THR A 112 20.96 -3.75 4.38
N SER A 113 21.50 -4.46 5.38
CA SER A 113 21.24 -5.91 5.54
C SER A 113 19.76 -6.23 5.74
N THR A 114 19.02 -5.34 6.43
CA THR A 114 17.57 -5.51 6.63
C THR A 114 16.79 -5.28 5.33
N ILE A 115 17.16 -4.26 4.54
CA ILE A 115 16.52 -4.04 3.25
C ILE A 115 16.81 -5.20 2.28
N GLU A 116 18.03 -5.74 2.29
CA GLU A 116 18.42 -6.88 1.47
C GLU A 116 17.66 -8.16 1.87
N GLU A 117 17.52 -8.42 3.17
CA GLU A 117 16.68 -9.50 3.69
C GLU A 117 15.24 -9.39 3.17
N TRP A 118 14.65 -8.18 3.19
CA TRP A 118 13.31 -7.96 2.63
C TRP A 118 13.25 -8.27 1.14
N ILE A 119 14.19 -7.73 0.37
CA ILE A 119 14.25 -7.89 -1.08
C ILE A 119 14.37 -9.36 -1.48
N ASN A 120 15.10 -10.15 -0.70
CA ASN A 120 15.36 -11.56 -0.98
C ASN A 120 14.37 -12.53 -0.30
N SER A 121 13.40 -12.01 0.45
CA SER A 121 12.39 -12.84 1.12
C SER A 121 11.36 -13.38 0.12
N ASN A 122 10.92 -14.62 0.35
CA ASN A 122 9.84 -15.25 -0.43
C ASN A 122 8.47 -14.58 -0.21
N GLU A 123 8.34 -13.77 0.84
CA GLU A 123 7.12 -13.05 1.21
C GLU A 123 7.02 -11.67 0.54
N THR A 124 7.98 -11.30 -0.31
CA THR A 124 8.01 -9.99 -0.97
C THR A 124 7.86 -10.07 -2.48
N THR A 125 7.36 -8.98 -3.04
CA THR A 125 7.18 -8.83 -4.47
C THR A 125 7.48 -7.41 -4.91
N ILE A 126 8.01 -7.30 -6.12
CA ILE A 126 8.14 -6.05 -6.87
C ILE A 126 6.76 -5.56 -7.33
N SER A 127 5.78 -6.47 -7.43
CA SER A 127 4.47 -6.21 -8.00
C SER A 127 3.54 -5.53 -7.00
N LYS A 128 3.42 -4.20 -7.10
CA LYS A 128 2.52 -3.37 -6.27
C LYS A 128 1.04 -3.44 -6.67
N VAL A 129 0.62 -4.39 -7.51
CA VAL A 129 -0.81 -4.59 -7.85
C VAL A 129 -1.54 -5.25 -6.69
N ALA A 130 -1.66 -4.50 -5.60
CA ALA A 130 -2.51 -4.86 -4.48
C ALA A 130 -3.99 -4.58 -4.85
N SER A 131 -4.88 -5.51 -4.53
CA SER A 131 -6.31 -5.39 -4.79
C SER A 131 -7.10 -5.91 -3.59
N GLY A 132 -8.38 -5.53 -3.49
CA GLY A 132 -9.18 -5.84 -2.29
C GLY A 132 -8.55 -5.24 -1.04
N SER A 133 -8.53 -5.98 0.06
CA SER A 133 -8.03 -5.56 1.38
C SER A 133 -6.56 -5.14 1.39
N LEU A 134 -5.75 -5.58 0.42
CA LEU A 134 -4.33 -5.22 0.34
C LEU A 134 -4.10 -3.82 -0.25
N ASN A 135 -5.13 -3.22 -0.87
CA ASN A 135 -5.02 -1.91 -1.47
C ASN A 135 -4.94 -0.81 -0.40
N GLY A 136 -3.97 0.10 -0.55
CA GLY A 136 -3.90 1.45 0.03
C GLY A 136 -5.23 2.07 0.41
N HIS A 137 -6.09 2.14 -0.58
CA HIS A 137 -7.33 2.87 -0.50
C HIS A 137 -8.53 1.95 -0.30
N TYR A 138 -8.30 0.70 0.12
CA TYR A 138 -9.40 -0.19 0.49
C TYR A 138 -10.25 0.48 1.57
N SER A 139 -11.57 0.49 1.36
CA SER A 139 -12.56 1.18 2.19
C SER A 139 -12.51 2.72 2.23
N MET A 140 -11.55 3.37 1.55
CA MET A 140 -11.52 4.83 1.43
C MET A 140 -12.45 5.28 0.30
N LYS A 141 -13.64 5.78 0.65
CA LYS A 141 -14.61 6.30 -0.33
C LYS A 141 -14.31 7.75 -0.70
N HIS A 142 -14.45 8.09 -1.98
CA HIS A 142 -14.43 9.48 -2.41
C HIS A 142 -15.63 10.24 -1.83
N ARG A 143 -15.37 11.49 -1.43
CA ARG A 143 -16.40 12.45 -1.06
C ARG A 143 -17.21 12.89 -2.27
N GLU A 144 -18.40 13.42 -2.02
CA GLU A 144 -19.32 13.79 -3.10
C GLU A 144 -18.79 14.94 -3.97
N ASP A 145 -18.12 15.91 -3.36
CA ASP A 145 -17.44 17.00 -4.08
C ASP A 145 -16.31 16.47 -4.99
N THR A 146 -15.57 15.46 -4.51
CA THR A 146 -14.49 14.81 -5.25
C THR A 146 -15.06 14.02 -6.44
N LYS A 147 -16.16 13.29 -6.24
CA LYS A 147 -16.88 12.62 -7.34
C LYS A 147 -17.37 13.63 -8.38
N LYS A 148 -17.92 14.77 -7.94
CA LYS A 148 -18.36 15.84 -8.84
C LYS A 148 -17.22 16.38 -9.69
N LYS A 149 -16.07 16.71 -9.07
CA LYS A 149 -14.85 17.16 -9.77
C LYS A 149 -14.37 16.11 -10.77
N ILE A 150 -14.28 14.85 -10.36
CA ILE A 150 -13.90 13.74 -11.27
C ILE A 150 -14.86 13.69 -12.46
N GLY A 151 -16.17 13.80 -12.23
CA GLY A 151 -17.19 13.82 -13.29
C GLY A 151 -17.02 15.01 -14.25
N GLU A 152 -16.78 16.21 -13.73
CA GLU A 152 -16.53 17.42 -14.54
C GLU A 152 -15.25 17.31 -15.37
N HIS A 153 -14.14 16.84 -14.79
CA HIS A 153 -12.90 16.60 -15.51
C HIS A 153 -13.08 15.53 -16.60
N THR A 154 -13.79 14.45 -16.29
CA THR A 154 -14.12 13.40 -17.25
C THR A 154 -14.94 13.97 -18.40
N ARG A 155 -15.98 14.77 -18.10
CA ARG A 155 -16.81 15.41 -19.12
C ARG A 155 -15.98 16.31 -20.04
N LYS A 156 -15.15 17.19 -19.47
CA LYS A 156 -14.24 18.06 -20.24
C LYS A 156 -13.29 17.26 -21.14
N LEU A 157 -12.74 16.16 -20.64
CA LEU A 157 -11.89 15.27 -21.44
C LEU A 157 -12.65 14.75 -22.68
N TRP A 158 -13.90 14.32 -22.51
CA TRP A 158 -14.73 13.78 -23.59
C TRP A 158 -15.23 14.84 -24.59
N GLU A 159 -15.43 16.08 -24.14
CA GLU A 159 -15.83 17.21 -24.98
C GLU A 159 -14.70 17.71 -25.90
N THR A 160 -13.44 17.47 -25.54
CA THR A 160 -12.28 17.86 -26.37
C THR A 160 -11.86 16.75 -27.34
N ASP A 161 -11.07 17.07 -28.36
CA ASP A 161 -10.28 16.09 -29.14
C ASP A 161 -8.80 16.12 -28.73
N SER A 162 -8.56 16.22 -27.43
CA SER A 162 -7.20 16.32 -26.89
C SER A 162 -6.40 15.04 -27.11
N TYR A 163 -5.06 15.19 -27.17
CA TYR A 163 -4.13 14.06 -27.21
C TYR A 163 -4.37 13.05 -26.07
N ALA A 164 -4.78 13.53 -24.89
CA ALA A 164 -5.14 12.69 -23.75
C ALA A 164 -6.33 11.77 -24.04
N LYS A 165 -7.38 12.28 -24.71
CA LYS A 165 -8.54 11.47 -25.13
C LYS A 165 -8.15 10.44 -26.18
N GLN A 166 -7.36 10.83 -27.19
CA GLN A 166 -6.91 9.92 -28.24
C GLN A 166 -6.11 8.75 -27.66
N ARG A 167 -5.16 9.04 -26.75
CA ARG A 167 -4.41 8.03 -26.01
C ARG A 167 -5.29 7.09 -25.18
N MET A 168 -6.29 7.63 -24.48
CA MET A 168 -7.23 6.82 -23.70
C MET A 168 -8.01 5.86 -24.59
N LEU A 169 -8.49 6.32 -25.75
CA LEU A 169 -9.20 5.48 -26.72
C LEU A 169 -8.31 4.37 -27.27
N GLU A 170 -7.03 4.66 -27.53
CA GLU A 170 -6.06 3.67 -27.98
C GLU A 170 -5.82 2.57 -26.94
N GLU A 171 -5.64 2.94 -25.67
CA GLU A 171 -5.49 1.99 -24.55
C GLU A 171 -6.75 1.15 -24.32
N LEU A 172 -7.94 1.75 -24.45
CA LEU A 172 -9.22 1.03 -24.38
C LEU A 172 -9.35 0.01 -25.52
N ARG A 173 -8.92 0.37 -26.74
CA ARG A 173 -8.89 -0.57 -27.88
C ARG A 173 -7.91 -1.71 -27.63
N LYS A 174 -6.69 -1.42 -27.17
CA LYS A 174 -5.67 -2.44 -26.83
C LYS A 174 -6.14 -3.38 -25.72
N SER A 175 -6.71 -2.83 -24.65
CA SER A 175 -7.24 -3.63 -23.54
C SER A 175 -8.46 -4.46 -23.95
N GLY A 176 -9.40 -3.90 -24.72
CA GLY A 176 -10.55 -4.62 -25.25
C GLY A 176 -10.17 -5.75 -26.21
N LEU A 177 -9.17 -5.53 -27.07
CA LEU A 177 -8.60 -6.58 -27.94
C LEU A 177 -7.91 -7.67 -27.11
N SER A 178 -7.24 -7.31 -26.00
CA SER A 178 -6.60 -8.27 -25.07
C SER A 178 -7.58 -9.08 -24.20
N GLN A 179 -8.86 -8.70 -24.21
CA GLN A 179 -9.94 -9.31 -23.43
C GLN A 179 -10.90 -10.16 -24.29
N LYS A 180 -10.85 -10.06 -25.63
CA LYS A 180 -11.60 -10.97 -26.52
C LYS A 180 -11.15 -12.42 -26.26
N GLY A 181 -12.07 -13.27 -25.80
CA GLY A 181 -11.83 -14.68 -25.50
C GLY A 181 -11.50 -15.02 -24.04
N LYS A 182 -11.34 -14.03 -23.14
CA LYS A 182 -11.15 -14.31 -21.71
C LYS A 182 -12.50 -14.51 -21.02
N ILE A 183 -12.70 -15.68 -20.40
CA ILE A 183 -13.87 -15.95 -19.56
C ILE A 183 -13.86 -14.96 -18.40
N LYS A 184 -14.89 -14.10 -18.33
CA LYS A 184 -15.06 -13.16 -17.21
C LYS A 184 -15.47 -13.95 -15.98
N ILE A 185 -14.54 -14.17 -15.06
CA ILE A 185 -14.86 -14.71 -13.74
C ILE A 185 -15.64 -13.62 -12.96
N PRO A 186 -16.85 -13.89 -12.46
CA PRO A 186 -17.64 -12.93 -11.69
C PRO A 186 -16.85 -12.44 -10.46
N ARG A 187 -16.98 -11.14 -10.14
CA ARG A 187 -16.33 -10.53 -8.96
C ARG A 187 -17.06 -10.83 -7.63
N GLY A 188 -17.68 -12.01 -7.50
CA GLY A 188 -18.42 -12.43 -6.32
C GLY A 188 -18.04 -13.85 -5.90
N LYS A 189 -17.68 -14.00 -4.61
CA LYS A 189 -17.29 -15.23 -3.91
C LYS A 189 -16.00 -15.90 -4.42
N LYS A 190 -14.86 -15.42 -3.93
CA LYS A 190 -13.65 -16.25 -3.82
C LYS A 190 -13.77 -17.08 -2.54
N ASP A 191 -14.46 -18.21 -2.59
CA ASP A 191 -14.25 -19.24 -1.57
C ASP A 191 -12.84 -19.82 -1.79
N LEU A 192 -11.96 -19.61 -0.82
CA LEU A 192 -10.55 -20.01 -0.83
C LEU A 192 -10.36 -21.54 -1.00
N GLN A 193 -11.42 -22.33 -0.84
CA GLN A 193 -11.37 -23.79 -1.01
C GLN A 193 -11.41 -24.26 -2.47
N GLU A 194 -12.09 -23.57 -3.39
CA GLU A 194 -12.18 -24.02 -4.79
C GLU A 194 -10.88 -23.81 -5.58
N LEU A 195 -10.11 -22.75 -5.27
CA LEU A 195 -8.83 -22.47 -5.93
C LEU A 195 -7.78 -23.56 -5.66
N ARG A 196 -7.86 -24.23 -4.50
CA ARG A 196 -6.96 -25.33 -4.16
C ARG A 196 -7.27 -26.60 -4.94
N TRP A 197 -8.53 -26.82 -5.31
CA TRP A 197 -8.96 -27.97 -6.11
C TRP A 197 -8.57 -27.84 -7.59
N LEU A 198 -8.76 -26.65 -8.17
CA LEU A 198 -8.41 -26.39 -9.58
C LEU A 198 -6.88 -26.46 -9.85
N LEU A 199 -6.05 -26.06 -8.89
CA LEU A 199 -4.59 -26.20 -9.00
C LEU A 199 -4.12 -27.66 -8.84
N HIS A 200 -4.88 -28.52 -8.16
CA HIS A 200 -4.52 -29.92 -7.98
C HIS A 200 -4.92 -30.79 -9.18
N CYS A 201 -6.07 -30.52 -9.81
CA CYS A 201 -6.49 -31.23 -11.03
C CYS A 201 -5.58 -30.96 -12.23
N ASN A 202 -5.03 -29.75 -12.37
CA ASN A 202 -4.22 -29.40 -13.54
C ASN A 202 -2.79 -30.02 -13.52
N LYS A 203 -2.31 -30.49 -12.36
CA LYS A 203 -1.02 -31.20 -12.26
C LYS A 203 -1.13 -32.70 -12.58
N ASN A 204 -2.33 -33.29 -12.51
CA ASN A 204 -2.54 -34.73 -12.71
C ASN A 204 -3.09 -35.12 -14.09
N CYS A 205 -3.56 -34.17 -14.92
CA CYS A 205 -4.04 -34.46 -16.27
C CYS A 205 -2.95 -34.49 -17.36
N ILE A 206 -1.72 -34.01 -17.09
CA ILE A 206 -0.63 -33.97 -18.09
C ILE A 206 0.21 -35.27 -18.11
N LYS A 207 -0.08 -36.27 -17.26
CA LYS A 207 0.65 -37.55 -17.20
C LYS A 207 -0.09 -38.79 -17.75
N LYS A 208 -1.16 -38.62 -18.52
CA LYS A 208 -1.86 -39.73 -19.20
C LYS A 208 -2.16 -39.43 -20.67
N ILE A 209 -1.13 -39.08 -21.44
CA ILE A 209 -1.09 -39.27 -22.90
C ILE A 209 0.35 -39.68 -23.25
N LEU A 210 0.67 -40.94 -22.95
CA LEU A 210 1.67 -41.78 -23.62
C LEU A 210 1.07 -43.18 -23.68
#